data_AF-A0A1Y1WM11-F1
#
_entry.id   AF-A0A1Y1WM11-F1
#
_cell.length_a   1.000
_cell.length_b   1.000
_cell.length_c   1.000
_cell.angle_alpha   90.00
_cell.angle_beta   90.00
_cell.angle_gamma   90.00
#
_symmetry.space_group_name_H-M   'P 1'
#
loop_
_entity.id
_entity.type
_entity.pdbx_description
1 polymer ?
#
loop_
_entity_poly.entity_id
_entity_poly.type
_entity_poly.pdbx_seq_one_letter_code
_entity_poly.pdbx_strand_id
1 'polypeptide(L)'
;MRKAIAQLCGYLSAAVYLGAYFPQILENYRSKSCEGLSVAMFVLVIFANVTYCMSILTYQRPTLDYLQKYAAWLLGAAGTIWLELLVLWQFYVYRGNSRC
;
A
#
# COMPACT_ATOMS: atom_id res chain seq x y z
N MET A 1 1.13 7.17 28.54
CA MET A 1 -0.24 6.88 28.08
C MET A 1 -0.58 7.47 26.70
N ARG A 2 -0.61 8.80 26.49
CA ARG A 2 -1.04 9.39 25.20
C ARG A 2 -0.28 8.90 23.96
N LYS A 3 1.04 8.73 24.03
CA LYS A 3 1.87 8.24 22.92
C LYS A 3 1.54 6.80 22.48
N ALA A 4 1.23 5.92 23.43
CA ALA A 4 0.91 4.52 23.15
C ALA A 4 -0.44 4.36 22.44
N ILE A 5 -1.45 5.14 22.85
CA ILE A 5 -2.76 5.17 22.20
C ILE A 5 -2.63 5.66 20.76
N ALA A 6 -1.86 6.74 20.54
CA ALA A 6 -1.62 7.27 19.20
C ALA A 6 -0.93 6.25 18.28
N GLN A 7 0.06 5.50 18.80
CA GLN A 7 0.73 4.43 18.05
C GLN A 7 -0.25 3.30 17.72
N LEU A 8 -1.01 2.80 18.70
CA LEU A 8 -2.01 1.76 18.48
C LEU A 8 -3.05 2.17 17.44
N CYS A 9 -3.57 3.40 17.51
CA CYS A 9 -4.48 3.94 16.51
C CYS A 9 -3.83 4.01 15.12
N GLY A 10 -2.55 4.36 15.03
CA GLY A 10 -1.80 4.34 13.77
C GLY A 10 -1.70 2.94 13.16
N TYR A 11 -1.38 1.93 13.97
CA TYR A 11 -1.34 0.53 13.51
C TYR A 11 -2.72 0.00 13.10
N LEU A 12 -3.77 0.31 13.87
CA LEU A 12 -5.14 -0.06 13.53
C LEU A 12 -5.59 0.61 12.23
N SER A 13 -5.28 1.89 12.05
CA SER A 13 -5.57 2.62 10.82
C SER A 13 -4.87 1.99 9.62
N ALA A 14 -3.59 1.64 9.75
CA ALA A 14 -2.86 0.94 8.70
C ALA A 14 -3.50 -0.42 8.36
N ALA A 15 -3.87 -1.21 9.37
CA ALA A 15 -4.52 -2.51 9.17
C ALA A 15 -5.87 -2.39 8.45
N VAL A 16 -6.72 -1.45 8.87
CA VAL A 16 -8.02 -1.21 8.22
C VAL A 16 -7.84 -0.70 6.79
N TYR A 17 -6.90 0.21 6.58
CA TYR A 17 -6.61 0.75 5.25
C TYR A 17 -6.14 -0.34 4.29
N LEU A 18 -5.17 -1.16 4.70
CA LEU A 18 -4.67 -2.29 3.88
C LEU A 18 -5.77 -3.33 3.65
N GLY A 19 -6.60 -3.60 4.66
CA GLY A 19 -7.76 -4.49 4.54
C GLY A 19 -8.79 -4.00 3.51
N ALA A 20 -8.93 -2.69 3.33
CA ALA A 20 -9.87 -2.11 2.36
C ALA A 20 -9.49 -2.38 0.89
N TYR A 21 -8.26 -2.81 0.61
CA TYR A 21 -7.84 -3.25 -0.74
C TYR A 21 -8.29 -4.68 -1.07
N PHE A 22 -8.60 -5.49 -0.05
CA PHE A 22 -8.97 -6.90 -0.24
C PHE A 22 -10.22 -7.08 -1.13
N PRO A 23 -11.32 -6.30 -0.96
CA PRO A 23 -12.47 -6.37 -1.85
C PRO A 23 -12.13 -6.08 -3.31
N GLN A 24 -11.23 -5.13 -3.58
CA GLN A 24 -10.81 -4.78 -4.94
C GLN A 24 -10.03 -5.92 -5.60
N ILE A 25 -9.09 -6.53 -4.88
CA ILE A 25 -8.32 -7.68 -5.35
C ILE A 25 -9.23 -8.88 -5.61
N LEU A 26 -10.24 -9.09 -4.75
CA LEU A 26 -11.20 -10.17 -4.88
C LEU A 26 -12.12 -9.98 -6.09
N GLU A 27 -12.59 -8.75 -6.32
CA GLU A 27 -13.42 -8.41 -7.47
C GLU A 27 -12.67 -8.63 -8.78
N ASN A 28 -11.43 -8.15 -8.87
CA ASN A 28 -10.54 -8.41 -10.02
C ASN A 28 -10.34 -9.93 -10.24
N TYR A 29 -10.20 -10.70 -9.16
CA TYR A 29 -10.04 -12.14 -9.24
C TYR A 29 -11.32 -12.85 -9.71
N ARG A 30 -12.50 -12.40 -9.26
CA ARG A 30 -13.81 -12.97 -9.60
C ARG A 30 -14.21 -12.64 -11.03
N SER A 31 -14.05 -11.38 -11.42
CA SER A 31 -14.44 -10.87 -12.73
C SER A 31 -13.42 -11.22 -13.82
N LYS A 32 -12.20 -11.66 -13.44
CA LYS A 32 -11.11 -12.03 -14.37
C LYS A 32 -10.81 -10.94 -15.40
N SER A 33 -11.09 -9.70 -15.03
CA SER A 33 -10.96 -8.50 -15.82
C SER A 33 -10.57 -7.36 -14.89
N CYS A 34 -9.75 -6.45 -15.39
CA CYS A 34 -9.35 -5.22 -14.70
C CYS A 34 -9.89 -3.99 -15.45
N GLU A 35 -11.04 -4.13 -16.11
CA GLU A 35 -11.67 -3.05 -16.86
C GLU A 35 -12.08 -1.89 -15.94
N GLY A 36 -11.80 -0.66 -16.36
CA GLY A 36 -12.05 0.55 -15.57
C GLY A 36 -10.94 0.93 -14.57
N LEU A 37 -9.87 0.11 -14.43
CA LEU A 37 -8.72 0.43 -13.58
C LEU A 37 -7.62 1.18 -14.36
N SER A 38 -7.12 2.28 -13.78
CA SER A 38 -6.04 3.07 -14.37
C SER A 38 -4.67 2.61 -13.88
N VAL A 39 -3.89 1.94 -14.74
CA VAL A 39 -2.52 1.50 -14.44
C VAL A 39 -1.63 2.66 -13.95
N ALA A 40 -1.81 3.85 -14.51
CA ALA A 40 -1.04 5.03 -14.13
C ALA A 40 -1.25 5.42 -12.67
N MET A 41 -2.47 5.25 -12.13
CA MET A 41 -2.76 5.55 -10.73
C MET A 41 -1.98 4.63 -9.79
N PHE A 42 -1.94 3.33 -10.08
CA PHE A 42 -1.15 2.35 -9.31
C PHE A 42 0.34 2.64 -9.33
N VAL A 43 0.90 2.96 -10.50
CA VAL A 43 2.33 3.30 -10.64
C VAL A 43 2.67 4.55 -9.86
N LEU A 44 1.82 5.58 -9.92
CA LEU A 44 2.01 6.82 -9.15
C LEU A 44 1.91 6.58 -7.64
N VAL A 45 1.00 5.73 -7.18
CA VAL A 45 0.88 5.37 -5.76
C VAL A 45 2.14 4.64 -5.28
N ILE A 46 2.66 3.70 -6.06
CA ILE A 46 3.93 3.02 -5.75
C ILE A 46 5.06 4.04 -5.65
N PHE A 47 5.19 4.93 -6.64
CA PHE A 47 6.23 5.96 -6.65
C PHE A 47 6.12 6.88 -5.41
N ALA A 48 4.91 7.32 -5.07
CA ALA A 48 4.66 8.15 -3.89
C ALA A 48 5.03 7.45 -2.58
N ASN A 49 4.68 6.17 -2.41
CA ASN A 49 5.02 5.42 -1.21
C ASN A 49 6.52 5.10 -1.13
N VAL A 50 7.17 4.81 -2.26
CA VAL A 50 8.63 4.59 -2.30
C VAL A 50 9.39 5.85 -1.91
N THR A 51 9.01 7.00 -2.48
CA THR A 51 9.61 8.29 -2.13
C THR A 51 9.33 8.68 -0.68
N TYR A 52 8.14 8.37 -0.16
CA TYR A 52 7.83 8.55 1.27
C TYR A 52 8.73 7.71 2.18
N CYS A 53 8.86 6.41 1.91
CA CYS A 53 9.76 5.53 2.65
C CYS A 53 11.22 6.02 2.58
N MET A 54 11.66 6.43 1.39
CA MET A 54 13.00 6.99 1.19
C MET A 54 13.22 8.24 2.03
N SER A 55 12.24 9.14 2.13
CA SER A 55 12.35 10.37 2.95
C SER A 55 12.58 10.09 4.44
N ILE A 56 12.00 9.00 4.97
CA ILE A 56 12.17 8.58 6.36
C ILE A 56 13.55 7.95 6.56
N LEU A 57 14.02 7.17 5.59
CA LEU A 57 15.30 6.45 5.65
C LEU A 57 16.51 7.36 5.43
N THR A 58 16.39 8.41 4.62
CA THR A 58 17.47 9.38 4.35
C THR A 58 17.59 10.47 5.42
N TYR A 59 16.81 10.37 6.50
CA TYR A 59 16.88 11.31 7.60
C TYR A 59 18.26 11.24 8.28
N GLN A 60 18.88 12.41 8.48
CA GLN A 60 20.30 12.57 8.84
C GLN A 60 20.72 11.90 10.18
N ARG A 61 19.76 11.58 11.05
CA ARG A 61 19.99 10.93 12.36
C ARG A 61 18.87 9.91 12.67
N PRO A 62 18.88 8.71 12.05
CA PRO A 62 17.84 7.72 12.30
C PRO A 62 18.12 7.02 13.65
N THR A 63 17.57 7.57 14.74
CA THR A 63 17.56 6.88 16.04
C THR A 63 16.50 5.78 16.03
N LEU A 64 16.71 4.69 16.77
CA LEU A 64 15.70 3.62 16.89
C LEU A 64 14.32 4.13 17.35
N ASP A 65 14.30 5.11 18.26
CA ASP A 65 13.06 5.76 18.71
C ASP A 65 12.33 6.52 17.60
N TYR A 66 13.09 7.11 16.65
CA TYR A 66 12.52 7.77 15.48
C TYR A 66 11.87 6.72 14.57
N LEU A 67 12.58 5.63 14.29
CA LEU A 67 12.06 4.57 13.43
C LEU A 67 10.79 3.91 14.03
N GLN A 68 10.79 3.66 15.34
CA GLN A 68 9.61 3.15 16.04
C GLN A 68 8.40 4.10 15.94
N LYS A 69 8.63 5.42 16.01
CA LYS A 69 7.54 6.39 15.86
C LYS A 69 6.89 6.34 14.48
N TYR A 70 7.67 6.08 13.43
CA TYR A 70 7.20 5.99 12.04
C TYR A 70 6.89 4.55 11.59
N ALA A 71 7.08 3.55 12.45
CA ALA A 71 6.96 2.14 12.07
C ALA A 71 5.56 1.78 11.53
N ALA A 72 4.48 2.30 12.14
CA ALA A 72 3.13 2.11 11.63
C ALA A 72 2.95 2.68 10.20
N TRP A 73 3.55 3.84 9.93
CA TRP A 73 3.49 4.49 8.62
C TRP A 73 4.34 3.76 7.57
N LEU A 74 5.53 3.29 7.95
CA LEU A 74 6.39 2.48 7.08
C LEU A 74 5.74 1.14 6.74
N LEU A 75 5.11 0.49 7.71
CA LEU A 75 4.36 -0.76 7.49
C LEU A 75 3.15 -0.52 6.59
N GLY A 76 2.42 0.57 6.81
CA GLY A 76 1.32 0.97 5.92
C GLY A 76 1.81 1.19 4.49
N ALA A 77 2.85 2.00 4.29
CA ALA A 77 3.40 2.29 2.97
C ALA A 77 3.95 1.03 2.27
N ALA A 78 4.68 0.18 3.00
CA ALA A 78 5.19 -1.09 2.47
C ALA A 78 4.05 -2.04 2.08
N GLY A 79 3.01 -2.14 2.91
CA GLY A 79 1.81 -2.92 2.63
C GLY A 79 1.10 -2.40 1.38
N THR A 80 0.93 -1.08 1.24
CA THR A 80 0.32 -0.47 0.07
C THR A 80 1.11 -0.80 -1.19
N ILE A 81 2.44 -0.60 -1.18
CA ILE A 81 3.30 -0.95 -2.33
C ILE A 81 3.10 -2.41 -2.73
N TRP A 82 3.09 -3.33 -1.76
CA TRP A 82 2.90 -4.75 -2.03
C TRP A 82 1.53 -5.06 -2.65
N LEU A 83 0.46 -4.46 -2.13
CA LEU A 83 -0.90 -4.63 -2.67
C LEU A 83 -1.05 -4.03 -4.08
N GLU A 84 -0.49 -2.85 -4.34
CA GLU A 84 -0.53 -2.26 -5.69
C GLU A 84 0.26 -3.10 -6.69
N LEU A 85 1.37 -3.72 -6.28
CA LEU A 85 2.11 -4.67 -7.11
C LEU A 85 1.28 -5.93 -7.41
N LEU A 86 0.49 -6.43 -6.45
CA LEU A 86 -0.44 -7.53 -6.70
C LEU A 86 -1.53 -7.17 -7.69
N VAL A 87 -2.11 -5.96 -7.59
CA VAL A 87 -3.13 -5.49 -8.54
C VAL A 87 -2.52 -5.28 -9.93
N LEU A 88 -1.30 -4.73 -10.03
CA LEU A 88 -0.59 -4.63 -11.30
C LEU A 88 -0.27 -6.00 -11.90
N TRP A 89 0.06 -6.98 -11.07
CA TRP A 89 0.23 -8.36 -11.51
C TRP A 89 -1.09 -8.95 -12.03
N GLN A 90 -2.21 -8.75 -11.33
CA GLN A 90 -3.54 -9.14 -11.81
C GLN A 90 -3.86 -8.48 -13.15
N PHE A 91 -3.55 -7.17 -13.29
CA PHE A 91 -3.72 -6.44 -14.54
C PHE A 91 -2.93 -7.09 -15.67
N TYR A 92 -1.65 -7.44 -15.44
CA TYR A 92 -0.82 -8.10 -16.45
C TYR A 92 -1.37 -9.47 -16.87
N VAL A 93 -1.84 -10.27 -15.91
CA VAL A 93 -2.43 -11.61 -16.17
C VAL A 93 -3.76 -11.50 -16.93
N TYR A 94 -4.62 -10.55 -16.58
CA TYR A 94 -5.95 -10.39 -17.19
C TYR A 94 -5.95 -9.48 -18.42
N ARG A 95 -4.83 -8.84 -18.77
CA ARG A 95 -4.68 -7.99 -19.98
C ARG A 95 -5.02 -8.71 -21.29
N GLY A 96 -4.87 -10.03 -21.33
CA GLY A 96 -5.21 -10.87 -22.48
C GLY A 96 -6.61 -11.49 -22.44
N ASN A 97 -7.35 -11.32 -21.34
CA ASN A 97 -8.67 -11.90 -21.14
C ASN A 97 -9.80 -10.92 -21.48
N SER A 98 -9.59 -10.07 -22.49
CA SER A 98 -10.63 -9.24 -23.10
C SER A 98 -11.72 -10.15 -23.65
N ARG A 99 -12.67 -10.55 -22.80
CA ARG A 99 -13.99 -10.94 -23.28
C ARG A 99 -14.57 -9.68 -23.89
N CYS A 100 -14.50 -9.62 -25.22
CA CYS A 100 -15.12 -8.62 -26.08
C CYS A 100 -16.55 -8.32 -25.69
#